data_AF-A0AAD9IUY4-F1
#
_entry.id   AF-A0AAD9IUY4-F1
#
_cell.length_a   1.000
_cell.length_b   1.000
_cell.length_c   1.000
_cell.angle_alpha   90.00
_cell.angle_beta   90.00
_cell.angle_gamma   90.00
#
_symmetry.space_group_name_H-M   'P 1'
#
loop_
_entity.id
_entity.type
_entity.pdbx_description
1 polymer ?
#
loop_
_entity_poly.entity_id
_entity_poly.type
_entity_poly.pdbx_seq_one_letter_code
_entity_poly.pdbx_strand_id
1 'polypeptide(L)'
;MGDGSEEVVACAWDGHTYLVNLNKEVVRFKFRENVAAFCAGHYAIEKEVNVPCLFYVTFNNRIVVYYKINMPNIANMTLTETMEQQQGLDELLRSFNCDVSSPSQVSQLYNWCLYGFHPKKTG
;
A
#
# COMPACT_ATOMS: atom_id res chain seq x y z
N MET A 1 6.62 1.16 -1.31
CA MET A 1 7.32 0.15 -2.14
C MET A 1 7.51 -1.10 -1.30
N GLY A 2 6.62 -2.09 -1.37
CA GLY A 2 6.77 -3.26 -0.50
C GLY A 2 5.66 -4.31 -0.53
N ASP A 3 4.62 -4.14 -1.35
CA ASP A 3 3.50 -5.10 -1.48
C ASP A 3 3.45 -5.78 -2.85
N GLY A 4 4.44 -5.54 -3.72
CA GLY A 4 4.47 -6.05 -5.09
C GLY A 4 3.65 -5.23 -6.10
N SER A 5 3.04 -4.12 -5.68
CA SER A 5 2.47 -3.14 -6.60
C SER A 5 3.58 -2.24 -7.15
N GLU A 6 3.55 -1.95 -8.45
CA GLU A 6 4.48 -0.99 -9.05
C GLU A 6 4.14 0.42 -8.57
N GLU A 7 5.09 1.08 -7.93
CA GLU A 7 4.98 2.47 -7.52
C GLU A 7 6.01 3.30 -8.30
N VAL A 8 5.56 4.41 -8.88
CA VAL A 8 6.41 5.40 -9.52
C VAL A 8 6.67 6.53 -8.55
N VAL A 9 7.95 6.86 -8.34
CA VAL A 9 8.34 8.01 -7.53
C VAL A 9 9.13 8.98 -8.39
N ALA A 10 8.63 10.22 -8.48
CA ALA A 10 9.23 11.27 -9.28
C ALA A 10 9.36 12.57 -8.47
N CYS A 11 10.47 13.28 -8.65
CA CYS A 11 10.70 14.57 -8.01
C CYS A 11 10.93 15.64 -9.08
N ALA A 12 10.20 16.74 -8.96
CA ALA A 12 10.39 17.93 -9.76
C ALA A 12 11.54 18.79 -9.20
N TRP A 13 12.13 19.60 -10.08
CA TRP A 13 13.25 20.49 -9.74
C TRP A 13 12.93 21.50 -8.63
N ASP A 14 11.64 21.83 -8.44
CA ASP A 14 11.19 22.75 -7.40
C ASP A 14 10.96 22.06 -6.04
N GLY A 15 11.25 20.76 -5.93
CA GLY A 15 11.13 19.99 -4.70
C GLY A 15 9.75 19.35 -4.48
N HIS A 16 8.81 19.41 -5.43
CA HIS A 16 7.62 18.57 -5.36
C HIS A 16 7.95 17.12 -5.72
N THR A 17 7.65 16.19 -4.82
CA THR A 17 7.82 14.75 -5.04
C THR A 17 6.47 14.06 -5.05
N TYR A 18 6.25 13.21 -6.04
CA TYR A 18 5.02 12.46 -6.26
C TYR A 18 5.31 10.97 -6.17
N LEU A 19 4.52 10.28 -5.36
CA LEU A 19 4.49 8.83 -5.28
C LEU A 19 3.14 8.40 -5.83
N VAL A 20 3.17 7.61 -6.91
CA VAL A 20 1.99 7.20 -7.66
C VAL A 20 1.97 5.68 -7.71
N ASN A 21 0.86 5.07 -7.31
CA ASN A 21 0.67 3.62 -7.46
C ASN A 21 -0.10 3.29 -8.75
N LEU A 22 -0.23 1.99 -9.06
CA LEU A 22 -1.00 1.50 -10.22
C LEU A 22 -2.48 1.91 -10.20
N ASN A 23 -3.04 2.18 -9.02
CA ASN A 23 -4.41 2.64 -8.84
C ASN A 23 -4.58 4.16 -9.05
N LYS A 24 -3.53 4.85 -9.50
CA LYS A 24 -3.47 6.31 -9.72
C LYS A 24 -3.67 7.14 -8.46
N GLU A 25 -3.48 6.53 -7.30
CA GLU A 25 -3.50 7.26 -6.05
C GLU A 25 -2.15 7.95 -5.87
N VAL A 26 -2.19 9.20 -5.40
CA VAL A 26 -1.03 10.09 -5.41
C VAL A 26 -0.77 10.62 -4.01
N VAL A 27 0.44 10.39 -3.51
CA VAL A 27 0.97 11.06 -2.32
C VAL A 27 1.98 12.11 -2.77
N ARG A 28 1.88 13.32 -2.21
CA ARG A 28 2.76 14.43 -2.53
C ARG A 28 3.55 14.89 -1.31
N PHE A 29 4.86 14.97 -1.48
CA PHE A 29 5.76 15.60 -0.52
C PHE A 29 6.32 16.89 -1.11
N LYS A 30 6.59 17.88 -0.24
CA LYS A 30 7.27 19.11 -0.63
C LYS A 30 8.59 19.22 0.12
N PHE A 31 9.68 19.04 -0.63
CA PHE A 31 11.00 19.47 -0.20
C PHE A 31 11.15 20.98 -0.43
N ARG A 32 11.81 21.67 0.50
CA ARG A 32 11.80 23.14 0.56
C ARG A 32 12.81 23.81 -0.37
N GLU A 33 13.76 23.07 -0.90
CA GLU A 33 14.84 23.59 -1.74
C GLU A 33 14.76 23.02 -3.16
N ASN A 34 15.42 23.67 -4.11
CA ASN A 34 15.52 23.16 -5.48
C ASN A 34 16.38 21.90 -5.51
N VAL A 35 15.90 20.91 -6.26
CA VAL A 35 16.48 19.56 -6.34
C VAL A 35 17.24 19.43 -7.64
N ALA A 36 18.53 19.13 -7.53
CA ALA A 36 19.43 18.86 -8.65
C ALA A 36 19.41 17.38 -9.05
N ALA A 37 19.32 16.48 -8.07
CA ALA A 37 19.14 15.05 -8.31
C ALA A 37 18.30 14.42 -7.20
N PHE A 38 17.60 13.35 -7.55
CA PHE A 38 16.69 12.65 -6.66
C PHE A 38 16.85 11.15 -6.81
N CYS A 39 16.79 10.43 -5.70
CA CYS A 39 16.78 8.97 -5.69
C CYS A 39 15.80 8.47 -4.62
N ALA A 40 15.07 7.41 -4.93
CA ALA A 40 14.16 6.74 -4.01
C ALA A 40 14.44 5.24 -4.03
N GLY A 41 14.38 4.59 -2.88
CA GLY A 41 14.59 3.14 -2.81
C GLY A 41 14.72 2.62 -1.39
N HIS A 42 15.06 1.33 -1.30
CA HIS A 42 15.28 0.63 -0.05
C HIS A 42 16.76 0.61 0.30
N TYR A 43 17.12 1.22 1.43
CA TYR A 43 18.51 1.33 1.88
C TYR A 43 18.63 0.97 3.36
N ALA A 44 19.74 0.32 3.72
CA ALA A 44 20.07 0.02 5.10
C ALA A 44 20.70 1.26 5.76
N ILE A 45 19.86 2.04 6.46
CA ILE A 45 20.30 3.21 7.25
C ILE A 45 20.78 2.77 8.65
N GLU A 46 20.10 1.78 9.23
CA GLU A 46 20.48 1.10 10.47
C GLU A 46 20.93 -0.34 10.14
N LYS A 47 21.62 -1.01 11.08
CA LYS A 47 22.14 -2.36 10.82
C LYS A 47 21.01 -3.31 10.42
N GLU A 48 21.17 -3.92 9.24
CA GLU A 48 20.44 -5.07 8.70
C GLU A 48 18.99 -4.86 8.23
N VAL A 49 18.40 -3.67 8.34
CA VAL A 49 17.03 -3.42 7.86
C VAL A 49 17.01 -2.37 6.76
N ASN A 50 16.67 -2.81 5.55
CA ASN A 50 16.37 -1.92 4.44
C ASN A 50 15.06 -1.20 4.70
N VAL A 51 15.10 0.14 4.71
CA VAL A 51 13.91 0.99 4.89
C VAL A 51 13.71 1.88 3.68
N PRO A 52 12.47 2.28 3.36
CA PRO A 52 12.21 3.23 2.29
C PRO A 52 12.86 4.57 2.60
N CYS A 53 13.65 5.05 1.63
CA CYS A 53 14.40 6.29 1.72
C CYS A 53 14.17 7.17 0.49
N LEU A 54 14.18 8.49 0.72
CA LEU A 54 14.22 9.52 -0.32
C LEU A 54 15.48 10.36 -0.14
N PHE A 55 16.29 10.44 -1.18
CA PHE A 55 17.50 11.23 -1.26
C PHE A 55 17.25 12.45 -2.12
N TYR A 56 17.46 13.63 -1.55
CA TYR A 56 17.42 14.91 -2.24
C TYR A 56 18.83 15.47 -2.31
N VAL A 57 19.34 15.64 -3.52
CA VAL A 57 20.57 16.38 -3.78
C VAL A 57 20.18 17.76 -4.28
N THR A 58 20.62 18.79 -3.59
CA THR A 58 20.28 20.19 -3.91
C THR A 58 21.37 20.86 -4.74
N PHE A 59 21.04 22.02 -5.32
CA PHE A 59 22.02 22.86 -6.02
C PHE A 59 23.04 23.55 -5.10
N ASN A 60 22.82 23.55 -3.77
CA ASN A 60 23.78 24.07 -2.78
C ASN A 60 24.67 22.97 -2.16
N ASN A 61 24.87 21.86 -2.90
CA ASN A 61 25.71 20.73 -2.51
C ASN A 61 25.30 20.05 -1.19
N ARG A 62 24.01 20.07 -0.87
CA ARG A 62 23.44 19.38 0.30
C ARG A 62 22.77 18.09 -0.14
N ILE A 63 23.04 17.02 0.61
CA ILE A 63 22.30 15.76 0.50
C ILE A 63 21.39 15.65 1.72
N VAL A 64 20.09 15.53 1.50
CA VAL A 64 19.08 15.33 2.54
C VAL A 64 18.43 13.97 2.35
N VAL A 65 18.42 13.18 3.42
CA VAL A 65 17.85 11.83 3.42
C VAL A 65 16.64 11.80 4.35
N TYR A 66 15.48 11.47 3.80
CA TYR A 66 14.31 11.08 4.59
C TYR A 66 14.26 9.55 4.60
N TYR A 67 14.25 8.94 5.78
CA TYR A 67 14.22 7.49 5.97
C TYR A 67 13.05 7.09 6.88
N LYS A 68 12.69 5.79 6.89
CA LYS A 68 11.53 5.26 7.62
C LYS A 68 10.24 6.01 7.25
N ILE A 69 10.08 6.29 5.96
CA ILE A 69 8.91 6.99 5.44
C ILE A 69 7.72 6.06 5.50
N ASN A 70 6.76 6.40 6.35
CA ASN A 70 5.45 5.76 6.33
C ASN A 70 4.66 6.37 5.18
N MET A 71 4.48 5.58 4.13
CA MET A 71 3.43 5.86 3.17
C MET A 71 2.09 5.75 3.91
N PRO A 72 1.22 6.77 3.90
CA PRO A 72 -0.17 6.55 4.27
C PRO A 72 -0.64 5.40 3.39
N ASN A 73 -1.17 4.34 3.99
CA ASN A 73 -1.53 3.13 3.27
C ASN A 73 -2.43 3.51 2.10
N ILE A 74 -1.88 3.41 0.89
CA ILE A 74 -2.59 3.78 -0.32
C ILE A 74 -3.41 2.56 -0.81
N ALA A 75 -3.38 1.42 -0.11
CA ALA A 75 -4.34 0.35 -0.36
C ALA A 75 -5.72 0.75 0.18
N ASN A 76 -6.49 1.51 -0.61
CA ASN A 76 -7.92 1.74 -0.37
C ASN A 76 -8.78 0.56 -0.83
N MET A 77 -8.29 -0.68 -0.68
CA MET A 77 -9.14 -1.85 -0.84
C MET A 77 -8.91 -2.82 0.31
N THR A 78 -9.87 -2.79 1.23
CA THR A 78 -10.14 -3.88 2.15
C THR A 78 -10.45 -5.15 1.35
N LEU A 79 -10.29 -6.31 2.00
CA LEU A 79 -10.72 -7.58 1.43
C LEU A 79 -12.17 -7.53 0.94
N THR A 80 -13.04 -6.81 1.66
CA THR A 80 -14.44 -6.60 1.28
C THR A 80 -14.58 -5.91 -0.05
N GLU A 81 -13.91 -4.77 -0.25
CA GLU A 81 -13.96 -4.00 -1.51
C GLU A 81 -13.36 -4.78 -2.68
N THR A 82 -12.36 -5.62 -2.42
CA THR A 82 -11.79 -6.52 -3.45
C THR A 82 -12.76 -7.64 -3.82
N MET A 83 -13.43 -8.23 -2.84
CA MET A 83 -14.36 -9.34 -3.06
C MET A 83 -15.62 -8.86 -3.79
N GLU A 84 -16.12 -7.65 -3.51
CA GLU A 84 -17.30 -7.06 -4.19
C GLU A 84 -17.15 -6.97 -5.72
N GLN A 85 -15.92 -6.98 -6.24
CA GLN A 85 -15.64 -6.97 -7.67
C GLN A 85 -15.72 -8.36 -8.33
N GLN A 86 -15.82 -9.44 -7.54
CA GLN A 86 -15.94 -10.81 -8.06
C GLN A 86 -17.38 -11.13 -8.44
N GLN A 87 -17.58 -11.57 -9.68
CA GLN A 87 -18.90 -12.03 -10.15
C GLN A 87 -19.34 -13.27 -9.38
N GLY A 88 -20.59 -13.28 -8.91
CA GLY A 88 -21.17 -14.41 -8.18
C GLY A 88 -20.90 -14.40 -6.67
N LEU A 89 -20.21 -13.38 -6.13
CA LEU A 89 -20.03 -13.24 -4.69
C LEU A 89 -21.37 -13.19 -3.95
N ASP A 90 -22.33 -12.40 -4.44
CA ASP A 90 -23.64 -12.23 -3.79
C ASP A 90 -24.41 -13.55 -3.67
N GLU A 91 -24.32 -14.40 -4.71
CA GLU A 91 -24.94 -15.73 -4.71
C GLU A 91 -24.26 -16.65 -3.69
N LEU A 92 -22.92 -16.60 -3.62
CA LEU A 92 -22.15 -17.35 -2.63
C LEU A 92 -22.44 -16.90 -1.20
N LEU A 93 -22.44 -15.59 -0.93
CA LEU A 93 -22.75 -15.04 0.41
C LEU A 93 -24.16 -15.46 0.86
N ARG A 94 -25.15 -15.40 -0.05
CA ARG A 94 -26.51 -15.90 0.23
C ARG A 94 -26.55 -17.40 0.50
N SER A 95 -25.71 -18.20 -0.18
CA SER A 95 -25.63 -19.65 0.08
C SER A 95 -25.12 -19.99 1.48
N PHE A 96 -24.37 -19.08 2.12
CA PHE A 96 -23.89 -19.20 3.51
C PHE A 96 -24.83 -18.52 4.52
N ASN A 97 -26.08 -18.18 4.14
CA ASN A 97 -27.02 -17.40 4.94
C ASN A 97 -26.44 -16.05 5.45
N CYS A 98 -25.49 -15.48 4.70
CA CYS A 98 -24.89 -14.19 5.02
C CYS A 98 -25.69 -13.06 4.35
N ASP A 99 -26.07 -12.04 5.13
CA ASP A 99 -26.67 -10.83 4.58
C ASP A 99 -25.58 -9.92 3.97
N VAL A 100 -25.59 -9.82 2.64
CA VAL A 100 -24.66 -8.99 1.86
C VAL A 100 -24.77 -7.50 2.25
N SER A 101 -25.93 -7.06 2.75
CA SER A 101 -26.16 -5.68 3.18
C SER A 101 -25.54 -5.37 4.56
N SER A 102 -24.99 -6.38 5.24
CA SER A 102 -24.45 -6.29 6.59
C SER A 102 -22.93 -6.48 6.60
N PRO A 103 -22.13 -5.38 6.61
CA PRO A 103 -20.67 -5.46 6.56
C PRO A 103 -20.03 -6.27 7.68
N SER A 104 -20.68 -6.33 8.85
CA SER A 104 -20.20 -7.09 10.00
C SER A 104 -20.30 -8.60 9.79
N GLN A 105 -21.39 -9.09 9.17
CA GLN A 105 -21.55 -10.51 8.86
C GLN A 105 -20.58 -10.95 7.76
N VAL A 106 -20.43 -10.13 6.72
CA VAL A 106 -19.49 -10.39 5.62
C VAL A 106 -18.05 -10.45 6.15
N SER A 107 -17.65 -9.50 7.00
CA SER A 107 -16.32 -9.50 7.62
C SER A 107 -16.09 -10.71 8.55
N GLN A 108 -17.10 -11.12 9.31
CA GLN A 108 -17.01 -12.32 10.16
C GLN A 108 -16.85 -13.60 9.34
N LEU A 109 -17.59 -13.71 8.24
CA LEU A 109 -17.49 -14.85 7.33
C LEU A 109 -16.10 -14.92 6.69
N TYR A 110 -15.56 -13.80 6.20
CA TYR A 110 -14.19 -13.76 5.69
C TYR A 110 -13.15 -14.13 6.73
N ASN A 111 -13.30 -13.64 7.96
CA ASN A 111 -12.40 -14.00 9.06
C ASN A 111 -12.45 -15.51 9.33
N TRP A 112 -13.64 -16.10 9.38
CA TRP A 112 -13.81 -17.54 9.55
C TRP A 112 -13.25 -18.35 8.37
N CYS A 113 -13.40 -17.89 7.13
CA CYS A 113 -12.81 -18.56 5.98
C CYS A 113 -11.28 -18.55 6.01
N LEU A 114 -10.67 -17.39 6.31
CA LEU A 114 -9.23 -17.19 6.23
C LEU A 114 -8.47 -17.72 7.47
N TYR A 115 -9.08 -17.60 8.65
CA TYR A 115 -8.45 -17.87 9.94
C TYR A 115 -9.18 -18.90 10.81
N GLY A 116 -10.38 -19.33 10.39
CA GLY A 116 -11.11 -20.39 11.07
C GLY A 116 -10.45 -21.75 10.90
N PHE A 117 -10.63 -22.61 11.90
CA PHE A 117 -10.16 -23.99 11.84
C PHE A 117 -11.14 -24.85 11.02
N HIS A 118 -10.70 -25.30 9.85
CA HIS A 118 -11.47 -26.17 8.96
C HIS A 118 -10.97 -27.62 9.11
N PRO A 119 -11.59 -28.45 9.96
CA PRO A 119 -11.18 -29.84 10.09
C PRO A 119 -11.32 -30.54 8.74
N LYS A 120 -10.24 -31.17 8.26
CA LYS A 120 -10.31 -32.01 7.06
C LYS A 120 -11.34 -33.11 7.33
N LYS A 121 -12.32 -33.26 6.43
CA LYS A 121 -13.19 -34.43 6.44
C LYS A 121 -12.30 -35.66 6.21
N THR A 122 -12.08 -36.44 7.27
CA THR A 122 -11.56 -37.81 7.16
C THR A 122 -12.65 -38.62 6.48
N GLY A 123 -12.45 -38.91 5.20
CA GLY A 123 -13.18 -39.96 4.49
C GLY A 123 -12.74 -41.34 4.95
#